data_AF-A0A353PKN8-F1
#
_entry.id   AF-A0A353PKN8-F1
#
_cell.length_a   1.000
_cell.length_b   1.000
_cell.length_c   1.000
_cell.angle_alpha   90.00
_cell.angle_beta   90.00
_cell.angle_gamma   90.00
#
_symmetry.space_group_name_H-M   'P 1'
#
loop_
_entity.id
_entity.type
_entity.pdbx_description
1 polymer ?
#
loop_
_entity_poly.entity_id
_entity_poly.type
_entity_poly.pdbx_seq_one_letter_code
_entity_poly.pdbx_strand_id
1 'polypeptide(L)'
;AKYALIVYTVLLVTGSILENRILISYEIFTVFFMPLFVVFFVINIMNYRKHQDQLNQSFIQLWIWFLIVNVAYYAYYIPGFTESFYENTGVYFSANDVLHIGLMGWFGLMLFNFKKHLLHSHSN
;
A
#
# COMPACT_ATOMS: atom_id res chain seq x y z
N ALA A 1 15.40 3.27 3.06
CA ALA A 1 14.51 2.73 4.11
C ALA A 1 14.77 3.36 5.49
N LYS A 2 15.94 3.14 6.13
CA LYS A 2 16.21 3.62 7.50
C LYS A 2 16.03 5.13 7.71
N TYR A 3 16.59 5.96 6.83
CA TYR A 3 16.47 7.42 6.94
C TYR A 3 15.03 7.91 6.74
N ALA A 4 14.32 7.38 5.74
CA ALA A 4 12.91 7.69 5.51
C ALA A 4 12.05 7.36 6.73
N LEU A 5 12.32 6.22 7.40
CA LEU A 5 11.65 5.84 8.64
C LEU A 5 11.89 6.86 9.75
N ILE A 6 13.15 7.22 10.01
CA ILE A 6 13.51 8.19 11.06
C ILE A 6 12.83 9.55 10.80
N VAL A 7 12.93 10.06 9.58
CA VAL A 7 12.32 11.34 9.21
C VAL A 7 10.80 11.28 9.36
N TYR A 8 10.16 10.22 8.86
CA TYR A 8 8.72 10.05 8.97
C TYR A 8 8.25 9.91 10.43
N THR A 9 9.00 9.20 11.28
CA THR A 9 8.69 9.12 12.71
C THR A 9 8.75 10.49 13.38
N VAL A 10 9.77 11.30 13.08
CA VAL A 10 9.85 12.67 13.60
C VAL A 10 8.65 13.51 13.13
N LEU A 11 8.31 13.43 11.84
CA LEU A 11 7.15 14.15 11.28
C LEU A 11 5.83 13.74 11.95
N LEU A 12 5.63 12.45 12.23
CA LEU A 12 4.44 11.97 12.92
C LEU A 12 4.36 12.48 14.36
N VAL A 13 5.46 12.42 15.11
CA VAL A 13 5.50 12.92 16.50
C VAL A 13 5.22 14.42 16.52
N THR A 14 5.88 15.19 15.66
CA THR A 14 5.65 16.63 15.54
C THR A 14 4.22 16.93 15.09
N GLY A 15 3.70 16.22 14.10
CA GLY A 15 2.33 16.37 13.61
C GLY A 15 1.28 16.05 14.68
N SER A 16 1.53 15.05 15.51
CA SER A 16 0.65 14.70 16.63
C SER A 16 0.66 15.75 17.73
N ILE A 17 1.83 16.30 18.09
CA ILE A 17 1.94 17.35 19.12
C ILE A 17 1.28 18.65 18.66
N LEU A 18 1.41 18.98 17.37
CA LEU A 18 0.86 20.19 16.77
C LEU A 18 -0.59 20.02 16.26
N GLU A 19 -1.20 18.85 16.47
CA GLU A 19 -2.54 18.50 15.96
C GLU A 19 -2.71 18.75 14.45
N ASN A 20 -1.64 18.63 13.68
CA ASN A 20 -1.64 18.91 12.25
C ASN A 20 -2.07 17.67 11.47
N ARG A 21 -3.32 17.68 11.00
CA ARG A 21 -3.94 16.58 10.23
C ARG A 21 -3.15 16.17 8.99
N ILE A 22 -2.47 17.11 8.31
CA ILE A 22 -1.72 16.82 7.08
C ILE A 22 -0.48 15.99 7.41
N LEU A 23 0.25 16.32 8.49
CA LEU A 23 1.48 15.63 8.86
C LEU A 23 1.26 14.17 9.26
N ILE A 24 0.07 13.86 9.77
CA ILE A 24 -0.34 12.50 10.17
C ILE A 24 -1.16 11.79 9.08
N SER A 25 -1.31 12.40 7.91
CA SER A 25 -2.18 11.90 6.86
C SER A 25 -1.54 10.77 6.05
N TYR A 26 -2.38 9.99 5.38
CA TYR A 26 -1.92 8.93 4.48
C TYR A 26 -1.15 9.49 3.27
N GLU A 27 -1.48 10.69 2.82
CA GLU A 27 -0.84 11.36 1.69
C GLU A 27 0.65 11.60 2.00
N ILE A 28 0.99 12.13 3.19
CA ILE A 28 2.39 12.28 3.61
C ILE A 28 3.08 10.91 3.71
N PHE A 29 2.40 9.89 4.26
CA PHE A 29 2.93 8.53 4.25
C PHE A 29 3.29 8.07 2.82
N THR A 30 2.40 8.25 1.85
CA THR A 30 2.67 7.84 0.46
C THR A 30 3.83 8.61 -0.16
N VAL A 31 3.97 9.91 0.08
CA VAL A 31 5.10 10.70 -0.43
C VAL A 31 6.44 10.14 0.06
N PHE A 32 6.51 9.71 1.32
CA PHE A 32 7.75 9.16 1.89
C PHE A 32 8.03 7.71 1.47
N PHE A 33 7.00 6.85 1.39
CA PHE A 33 7.20 5.41 1.21
C PHE A 33 6.91 4.89 -0.20
N MET A 34 6.08 5.55 -1.02
CA MET A 34 5.83 5.14 -2.41
C MET A 34 7.09 5.09 -3.28
N PRO A 35 8.05 6.02 -3.18
CA PRO A 35 9.30 5.89 -3.93
C PRO A 35 10.05 4.58 -3.59
N LEU A 36 10.05 4.17 -2.32
CA LEU A 36 10.66 2.90 -1.90
C LEU A 36 9.90 1.71 -2.48
N PHE A 37 8.56 1.75 -2.48
CA PHE A 37 7.74 0.71 -3.08
C PHE A 37 8.02 0.53 -4.57
N VAL A 38 8.14 1.63 -5.33
CA VAL A 38 8.49 1.59 -6.76
C VAL A 38 9.89 1.00 -6.98
N VAL A 39 10.88 1.36 -6.16
CA VAL A 39 12.22 0.79 -6.23
C VAL A 39 12.19 -0.73 -6.01
N PHE A 40 11.49 -1.20 -4.96
CA PHE A 40 11.37 -2.64 -4.70
C PHE A 40 10.62 -3.37 -5.81
N PHE A 41 9.58 -2.77 -6.38
CA PHE A 41 8.87 -3.32 -7.52
C PHE A 41 9.79 -3.55 -8.72
N VAL A 42 10.60 -2.54 -9.08
CA VAL A 42 11.57 -2.63 -10.18
C VAL A 42 12.63 -3.70 -9.91
N ILE A 43 13.17 -3.76 -8.68
CA ILE A 43 14.15 -4.80 -8.30
C ILE A 43 13.56 -6.20 -8.47
N ASN A 44 12.32 -6.43 -8.02
CA ASN A 44 11.65 -7.73 -8.18
C ASN A 44 11.46 -8.08 -9.68
N ILE A 45 11.11 -7.12 -10.53
CA ILE A 45 11.02 -7.34 -12.00
C ILE A 45 12.38 -7.73 -12.58
N MET A 46 13.44 -7.00 -12.21
CA MET A 46 14.79 -7.28 -12.70
C MET A 46 15.26 -8.68 -12.28
N ASN A 47 15.04 -9.04 -11.02
CA ASN A 47 15.39 -10.36 -10.50
C ASN A 47 14.57 -11.47 -11.15
N TYR A 48 13.26 -11.28 -11.31
CA TYR A 48 12.39 -12.24 -11.99
C TYR A 48 12.84 -12.51 -13.42
N ARG A 49 13.25 -11.47 -14.16
CA ARG A 49 13.78 -11.63 -15.52
C ARG A 49 15.06 -12.45 -15.58
N LYS A 50 15.90 -12.39 -14.55
CA LYS A 50 17.18 -13.09 -14.48
C LYS A 50 17.07 -14.52 -13.97
N HIS A 51 16.20 -14.75 -12.98
CA HIS A 51 16.15 -16.01 -12.23
C HIS A 51 14.87 -16.83 -12.47
N GLN A 52 13.83 -16.22 -13.05
CA GLN A 52 12.50 -16.81 -13.28
C GLN A 52 11.90 -17.51 -12.05
N ASP A 53 12.24 -17.04 -10.85
CA ASP A 53 11.79 -17.66 -9.62
C ASP A 53 10.37 -17.22 -9.25
N GLN A 54 9.62 -18.16 -8.66
CA GLN A 54 8.22 -17.97 -8.28
C GLN A 54 8.03 -16.93 -7.16
N LEU A 55 9.09 -16.69 -6.36
CA LEU A 55 9.04 -15.74 -5.25
C LEU A 55 9.00 -14.30 -5.77
N ASN A 56 9.91 -13.91 -6.65
CA ASN A 56 9.90 -12.59 -7.29
C ASN A 56 8.60 -12.37 -8.08
N GLN A 57 8.07 -13.40 -8.76
CA GLN A 57 6.75 -13.32 -9.41
C GLN A 57 5.63 -12.98 -8.43
N SER A 58 5.63 -13.62 -7.27
CA SER A 58 4.63 -13.39 -6.21
C SER A 58 4.73 -11.98 -5.64
N PHE A 59 5.95 -11.47 -5.46
CA PHE A 59 6.18 -10.07 -5.05
C PHE A 59 5.71 -9.07 -6.11
N ILE A 60 5.95 -9.33 -7.41
CA ILE A 60 5.46 -8.48 -8.50
C ILE A 60 3.92 -8.37 -8.44
N GLN A 61 3.22 -9.50 -8.26
CA GLN A 61 1.75 -9.50 -8.11
C GLN A 61 1.31 -8.69 -6.89
N LEU A 62 2.00 -8.84 -5.75
CA LEU A 62 1.72 -8.06 -4.55
C LEU A 62 1.91 -6.56 -4.78
N TRP A 63 3.00 -6.16 -5.45
CA TRP A 63 3.24 -4.75 -5.74
C TRP A 63 2.21 -4.16 -6.70
N ILE A 64 1.80 -4.90 -7.73
CA ILE A 64 0.74 -4.46 -8.65
C ILE A 64 -0.57 -4.22 -7.90
N TRP A 65 -0.97 -5.17 -7.04
CA TRP A 65 -2.19 -4.99 -6.24
C TRP A 65 -2.09 -3.83 -5.26
N PHE A 66 -0.93 -3.64 -4.63
CA PHE A 66 -0.70 -2.49 -3.77
C PHE A 66 -0.84 -1.17 -4.54
N LEU A 67 -0.28 -1.08 -5.75
CA LEU A 67 -0.44 0.09 -6.62
C LEU A 67 -1.90 0.33 -6.99
N ILE A 68 -2.66 -0.72 -7.34
CA ILE A 68 -4.10 -0.62 -7.63
C ILE A 68 -4.86 -0.04 -6.43
N VAL A 69 -4.58 -0.51 -5.21
CA VAL A 69 -5.22 0.01 -3.99
C VAL A 69 -4.88 1.49 -3.77
N ASN A 70 -3.63 1.89 -3.97
CA ASN A 70 -3.23 3.31 -3.85
C ASN A 70 -3.91 4.18 -4.92
N VAL A 71 -3.98 3.71 -6.16
CA VAL A 71 -4.69 4.42 -7.24
C VAL A 71 -6.18 4.55 -6.92
N ALA A 72 -6.81 3.49 -6.42
CA ALA A 72 -8.22 3.51 -6.02
C ALA A 72 -8.47 4.52 -4.89
N TYR A 73 -7.57 4.60 -3.90
CA TYR A 73 -7.64 5.62 -2.85
C TYR A 73 -7.65 7.04 -3.45
N TYR A 74 -6.67 7.36 -4.31
CA TYR A 74 -6.57 8.70 -4.88
C TYR A 74 -7.69 9.03 -5.86
N ALA A 75 -8.15 8.05 -6.65
CA ALA A 75 -9.29 8.19 -7.54
C ALA A 75 -10.60 8.45 -6.76
N TYR A 76 -10.72 7.92 -5.55
CA TYR A 76 -11.85 8.19 -4.66
C TYR A 76 -11.70 9.54 -3.93
N TYR A 77 -10.48 9.87 -3.49
CA TYR A 77 -10.18 11.04 -2.69
C TYR A 77 -10.25 12.36 -3.48
N ILE A 78 -9.60 12.45 -4.65
CA ILE A 78 -9.44 13.71 -5.40
C ILE A 78 -10.79 14.34 -5.78
N PRO A 79 -11.80 13.59 -6.25
CA PRO A 79 -13.09 14.17 -6.63
C PRO A 79 -14.03 14.48 -5.47
N GLY A 80 -13.67 14.14 -4.21
CA GLY A 80 -14.59 14.27 -3.08
C GLY A 80 -15.76 13.28 -3.14
N PHE A 81 -15.50 12.02 -3.51
CA PHE A 81 -16.56 11.00 -3.56
C PHE A 81 -17.18 10.73 -2.18
N THR A 82 -16.45 10.97 -1.09
CA THR A 82 -16.97 10.82 0.28
C THR A 82 -18.20 11.68 0.51
N GLU A 83 -18.11 12.97 0.18
CA GLU A 83 -19.18 13.93 0.35
C GLU A 83 -20.38 13.56 -0.53
N SER A 84 -20.13 13.29 -1.82
CA SER A 84 -21.17 12.88 -2.76
C SER A 84 -21.85 11.57 -2.35
N PHE A 85 -21.13 10.60 -1.82
CA PHE A 85 -21.70 9.32 -1.41
C PHE A 85 -22.53 9.47 -0.13
N TYR A 86 -22.06 10.30 0.81
CA TYR A 86 -22.77 10.58 2.04
C TYR A 86 -24.10 11.29 1.79
N GLU A 87 -24.13 12.30 0.91
CA GLU A 87 -25.36 13.02 0.58
C GLU A 87 -26.45 12.13 -0.04
N ASN A 88 -26.04 11.14 -0.85
CA ASN A 88 -26.99 10.27 -1.55
C ASN A 88 -27.45 9.06 -0.72
N THR A 89 -26.60 8.55 0.19
CA THR A 89 -26.86 7.29 0.91
C THR A 89 -27.01 7.44 2.42
N GLY A 90 -26.56 8.56 2.98
CA GLY A 90 -26.42 8.78 4.42
C GLY A 90 -25.27 7.99 5.07
N VAL A 91 -24.51 7.20 4.31
CA VAL A 91 -23.40 6.38 4.81
C VAL A 91 -22.08 7.14 4.61
N TYR A 92 -21.34 7.34 5.70
CA TYR A 92 -20.03 7.98 5.64
C TYR A 92 -18.97 6.97 5.21
N PHE A 93 -18.69 6.91 3.91
CA PHE A 93 -17.66 6.03 3.33
C PHE A 93 -16.51 6.88 2.77
N SER A 94 -15.40 6.88 3.49
CA SER A 94 -14.23 7.71 3.21
C SER A 94 -13.25 7.05 2.25
N ALA A 95 -12.37 7.84 1.64
CA ALA A 95 -11.23 7.29 0.88
C ALA A 95 -10.39 6.32 1.74
N ASN A 96 -10.31 6.57 3.05
CA ASN A 96 -9.60 5.69 3.97
C ASN A 96 -10.23 4.30 4.05
N ASP A 97 -11.56 4.18 3.94
CA ASP A 97 -12.25 2.90 3.97
C ASP A 97 -11.95 2.08 2.70
N VAL A 98 -11.92 2.74 1.54
CA VAL A 98 -11.47 2.13 0.26
C VAL A 98 -10.05 1.58 0.40
N LEU A 99 -9.15 2.38 0.98
CA LEU A 99 -7.77 1.96 1.24
C LEU A 99 -7.72 0.73 2.16
N HIS A 100 -8.41 0.75 3.29
CA HIS A 100 -8.38 -0.35 4.25
C HIS A 100 -8.95 -1.65 3.67
N ILE A 101 -10.09 -1.59 2.97
CA ILE A 101 -10.68 -2.75 2.30
C ILE A 101 -9.71 -3.31 1.25
N GLY A 102 -9.10 -2.42 0.44
CA GLY A 102 -8.09 -2.80 -0.53
C GLY A 102 -6.87 -3.48 0.12
N LEU A 103 -6.39 -2.93 1.23
CA LEU A 103 -5.26 -3.49 1.99
C LEU A 103 -5.61 -4.85 2.62
N MET A 104 -6.83 -5.06 3.09
CA MET A 104 -7.28 -6.39 3.56
C MET A 104 -7.21 -7.42 2.44
N GLY A 105 -7.69 -7.07 1.23
CA GLY A 105 -7.57 -7.93 0.06
C GLY A 105 -6.11 -8.20 -0.32
N TRP A 106 -5.26 -7.16 -0.28
CA TRP A 106 -3.83 -7.28 -0.52
C TRP A 106 -3.12 -8.21 0.48
N PHE A 107 -3.45 -8.11 1.78
CA PHE A 107 -2.94 -9.03 2.80
C PHE A 107 -3.42 -10.46 2.54
N GLY A 108 -4.68 -10.65 2.13
CA GLY A 108 -5.20 -11.97 1.74
C GLY A 108 -4.40 -12.59 0.59
N LEU A 109 -4.10 -11.81 -0.44
CA LEU A 109 -3.24 -12.25 -1.56
C LEU A 109 -1.83 -12.62 -1.07
N MET A 110 -1.25 -11.82 -0.17
CA MET A 110 0.07 -12.11 0.41
C MET A 110 0.09 -13.47 1.09
N LEU A 111 -0.87 -13.71 2.00
CA LEU A 111 -0.97 -14.97 2.73
C LEU A 111 -1.13 -16.16 1.77
N PHE A 112 -1.96 -16.01 0.74
CA PHE A 112 -2.14 -17.05 -0.27
C PHE A 112 -0.83 -17.37 -1.02
N ASN A 113 -0.15 -16.34 -1.53
CA ASN A 113 1.09 -16.50 -2.28
C ASN A 113 2.22 -17.11 -1.43
N PHE A 114 2.36 -16.67 -0.18
CA PHE A 114 3.37 -17.20 0.74
C PHE A 114 3.08 -18.65 1.14
N LYS A 115 1.82 -18.99 1.44
CA LYS A 115 1.44 -20.36 1.75
C LYS A 115 1.74 -21.31 0.58
N LYS A 116 1.43 -20.89 -0.65
CA LYS A 116 1.75 -21.65 -1.86
C LYS A 116 3.26 -21.92 -1.97
N HIS A 117 4.08 -20.91 -1.71
CA HIS A 117 5.54 -21.05 -1.78
C HIS A 117 6.10 -21.97 -0.68
N LEU A 118 5.62 -21.83 0.56
CA LEU A 118 6.05 -22.69 1.68
C LEU A 118 5.70 -24.17 1.45
N LEU A 119 4.50 -24.45 0.93
CA LEU A 119 4.07 -25.82 0.62
C LEU A 119 4.92 -26.44 -0.49
N HIS A 120 5.29 -25.66 -1.51
CA HIS A 120 6.12 -26.15 -2.61
C HIS A 120 7.59 -26.38 -2.20
N SER A 121 8.10 -25.58 -1.26
CA SER A 121 9.45 -25.75 -0.71
C SER A 121 9.61 -26.98 0.20
N HIS A 122 8.53 -27.52 0.77
CA HIS A 122 8.57 -28.73 1.60
C HIS A 122 8.35 -30.03 0.80
N SER A 123 7.92 -29.95 -0.46
CA SER A 123 7.69 -31.13 -1.32
C SER A 123 8.88 -31.48 -2.24
N ASN A 124 9.94 -30.67 -2.21
CA ASN A 124 11.21 -30.87 -2.96
C ASN A 124 12.34 -31.15 -1.97
#